data_AF-A0AAV2HY50-F1
#
_entry.id   AF-A0AAV2HY50-F1
#
_cell.length_a   1.000
_cell.length_b   1.000
_cell.length_c   1.000
_cell.angle_alpha   90.00
_cell.angle_beta   90.00
_cell.angle_gamma   90.00
#
_symmetry.space_group_name_H-M   'P 1'
#
loop_
_entity.id
_entity.type
_entity.pdbx_description
1 polymer ?
#
loop_
_entity_poly.entity_id
_entity_poly.type
_entity_poly.pdbx_seq_one_letter_code
_entity_poly.pdbx_strand_id
1 'polypeptide(L)'
;MNKLNIDNIKIMSDSQVNYEMRFNCVICMEPKLEMVYGHCQHRFCADCLYINSVLRESMNKCPMCARPNSFPLVRPKVSDDSIQMQKIIGIAECPNKVLGCKHTMWEWEVEDHLRACDYKKRCSGIMVCSYNQLYTPRHRIVLKSKSSESKDRKKKKEVVGQQPRRSVRLMRRAAQRSQQP
;
A
#
# COMPACT_ATOMS: atom_id res chain seq x y z
N MET A 1 -20.07 -19.16 38.54
CA MET A 1 -20.41 -18.30 37.39
C MET A 1 -19.11 -17.74 36.84
N ASN A 2 -18.65 -18.28 35.71
CA ASN A 2 -17.36 -17.93 35.11
C ASN A 2 -17.45 -16.53 34.49
N LYS A 3 -16.67 -15.59 35.04
CA LYS A 3 -16.42 -14.30 34.40
C LYS A 3 -15.59 -14.57 33.15
N LEU A 4 -16.19 -14.45 31.98
CA LEU A 4 -15.44 -14.44 30.72
C LEU A 4 -14.50 -13.23 30.76
N ASN A 5 -13.21 -13.52 30.59
CA ASN A 5 -12.14 -12.55 30.58
C ASN A 5 -12.22 -11.78 29.24
N ILE A 6 -12.80 -10.58 29.25
CA ILE A 6 -12.98 -9.69 28.08
C ILE A 6 -11.72 -8.84 27.84
N ASP A 7 -10.56 -9.29 28.33
CA ASP A 7 -9.32 -8.54 28.20
C ASP A 7 -8.60 -8.95 26.90
N ASN A 8 -8.65 -8.02 25.92
CA ASN A 8 -7.94 -7.96 24.62
C ASN A 8 -8.77 -8.14 23.34
N ILE A 9 -9.99 -7.60 23.27
CA ILE A 9 -10.59 -7.30 21.96
C ILE A 9 -9.99 -5.97 21.47
N LYS A 10 -9.05 -6.03 20.53
CA LYS A 10 -8.55 -4.85 19.79
C LYS A 10 -9.73 -4.31 18.96
N ILE A 11 -10.42 -3.29 19.47
CA ILE A 11 -11.52 -2.64 18.76
C ILE A 11 -10.93 -1.97 17.52
N MET A 12 -11.35 -2.42 16.34
CA MET A 12 -10.99 -1.77 15.08
C MET A 12 -11.74 -0.45 14.95
N SER A 13 -11.07 0.55 14.38
CA SER A 13 -11.72 1.83 14.07
C SER A 13 -12.75 1.66 12.95
N ASP A 14 -13.80 2.49 12.96
CA ASP A 14 -14.81 2.54 11.88
C ASP A 14 -14.16 2.75 10.50
N SER A 15 -13.04 3.47 10.46
CA SER A 15 -12.27 3.67 9.23
C SER A 15 -11.64 2.38 8.73
N GLN A 16 -11.04 1.56 9.60
CA GLN A 16 -10.48 0.27 9.20
C GLN A 16 -11.55 -0.68 8.66
N VAL A 17 -12.69 -0.77 9.37
CA VAL A 17 -13.82 -1.58 8.94
C VAL A 17 -14.31 -1.16 7.54
N ASN A 18 -14.43 0.15 7.30
CA ASN A 18 -14.82 0.66 5.99
C ASN A 18 -13.82 0.28 4.89
N TYR A 19 -12.52 0.40 5.17
CA TYR A 19 -11.48 0.04 4.21
C TYR A 19 -11.50 -1.47 3.89
N GLU A 20 -11.61 -2.31 4.91
CA GLU A 20 -11.72 -3.76 4.73
C GLU A 20 -12.94 -4.15 3.91
N MET A 21 -14.12 -3.65 4.25
CA MET A 21 -15.35 -3.93 3.51
C MET A 21 -15.27 -3.45 2.06
N ARG A 22 -14.62 -2.30 1.83
CA ARG A 22 -14.57 -1.71 0.51
C ARG A 22 -13.53 -2.38 -0.36
N PHE A 23 -12.33 -2.66 0.14
CA PHE A 23 -11.14 -2.99 -0.66
C PHE A 23 -10.70 -4.46 -0.61
N ASN A 24 -11.20 -5.26 0.33
CA ASN A 24 -10.89 -6.68 0.33
C ASN A 24 -11.52 -7.39 -0.88
N CYS A 25 -10.91 -8.49 -1.30
CA CYS A 25 -11.56 -9.40 -2.22
C CYS A 25 -12.72 -10.09 -1.50
N VAL A 26 -13.93 -10.02 -2.05
CA VAL A 26 -15.12 -10.61 -1.43
C VAL A 26 -15.13 -12.15 -1.38
N ILE A 27 -14.20 -12.82 -2.05
CA ILE A 27 -14.08 -14.29 -2.03
C ILE A 27 -13.20 -14.73 -0.84
N CYS A 28 -11.97 -14.23 -0.75
CA CYS A 28 -11.05 -14.60 0.31
C CYS A 28 -11.09 -13.67 1.53
N MET A 29 -11.83 -12.57 1.45
CA MET A 29 -11.93 -11.52 2.47
C MET A 29 -10.57 -10.89 2.86
N GLU A 30 -9.58 -10.97 1.98
CA GLU A 30 -8.24 -10.41 2.21
C GLU A 30 -7.95 -9.22 1.27
N PRO A 31 -7.14 -8.24 1.70
CA PRO A 31 -6.57 -7.24 0.82
C PRO A 31 -5.49 -7.87 -0.07
N LYS A 32 -5.53 -7.57 -1.37
CA LYS A 32 -4.61 -8.12 -2.39
C LYS A 32 -4.16 -6.99 -3.29
N LEU A 33 -2.92 -7.06 -3.79
CA LEU A 33 -2.36 -6.07 -4.71
C LEU A 33 -2.74 -6.28 -6.19
N GLU A 34 -3.09 -7.51 -6.55
CA GLU A 34 -3.45 -7.86 -7.93
C GLU A 34 -4.96 -8.04 -8.04
N MET A 35 -5.67 -6.93 -7.89
CA MET A 35 -7.12 -6.87 -8.08
C MET A 35 -7.48 -6.73 -9.56
N VAL A 36 -8.38 -7.59 -10.05
CA VAL A 36 -8.88 -7.59 -11.42
C VAL A 36 -10.33 -7.13 -11.41
N TYR A 37 -10.63 -6.15 -12.24
CA TYR A 37 -11.98 -5.62 -12.45
C TYR A 37 -12.64 -6.35 -13.62
N GLY A 38 -13.87 -6.79 -13.42
CA GLY A 38 -14.69 -7.27 -14.52
C GLY A 38 -15.29 -6.12 -15.32
N HIS A 39 -15.80 -6.40 -16.51
CA HIS A 39 -16.59 -5.45 -17.29
C HIS A 39 -17.87 -5.00 -16.56
N CYS A 40 -18.29 -5.74 -15.54
CA CYS A 40 -19.37 -5.37 -14.62
C CYS A 40 -18.92 -4.46 -13.46
N GLN A 41 -17.67 -3.99 -13.45
CA GLN A 41 -17.07 -3.13 -12.42
C GLN A 41 -16.93 -3.74 -11.00
N HIS A 42 -17.27 -5.02 -10.84
CA HIS A 42 -16.93 -5.78 -9.63
C HIS A 42 -15.49 -6.26 -9.70
N ARG A 43 -14.83 -6.36 -8.54
CA ARG A 43 -13.40 -6.68 -8.46
C ARG A 43 -13.11 -7.84 -7.52
N PHE A 44 -12.11 -8.62 -7.90
CA PHE A 44 -11.66 -9.81 -7.17
C PHE A 44 -10.15 -9.93 -7.33
N CYS A 45 -9.47 -10.61 -6.40
CA CYS A 45 -8.04 -10.83 -6.55
C CYS A 45 -7.76 -11.87 -7.66
N ALA A 46 -6.62 -11.72 -8.31
CA ALA A 46 -6.21 -12.60 -9.39
C ALA A 46 -6.09 -14.07 -8.93
N ASP A 47 -5.66 -14.32 -7.69
CA ASP A 47 -5.50 -15.68 -7.19
C ASP A 47 -6.85 -16.39 -6.94
N CYS A 48 -7.91 -15.65 -6.62
CA CYS A 48 -9.26 -16.19 -6.52
C CYS A 48 -9.92 -16.38 -7.89
N LEU A 49 -9.61 -15.56 -8.88
CA LEU A 49 -10.21 -15.67 -10.22
C LEU A 49 -9.54 -16.73 -11.10
N TYR A 50 -8.22 -16.89 -11.00
CA TYR A 50 -7.43 -17.68 -11.94
C TYR A 50 -6.73 -18.86 -11.24
N ILE A 51 -6.61 -19.99 -11.96
CA ILE A 51 -5.71 -21.11 -11.64
C ILE A 51 -4.82 -21.31 -12.85
N ASN A 52 -3.51 -21.43 -12.65
CA ASN A 52 -2.54 -21.61 -13.75
C ASN A 52 -2.72 -20.57 -14.88
N SER A 53 -3.00 -19.32 -14.51
CA SER A 53 -3.26 -18.20 -15.43
C SER A 53 -4.52 -18.32 -16.29
N VAL A 54 -5.40 -19.29 -16.03
CA VAL A 54 -6.69 -19.50 -16.71
C VAL A 54 -7.83 -19.23 -15.74
N LEU A 55 -8.90 -18.60 -16.24
CA LEU A 55 -10.09 -18.30 -15.45
C LEU A 55 -10.68 -19.60 -14.89
N ARG A 56 -10.98 -19.62 -13.59
CA ARG A 56 -11.65 -20.76 -12.96
C ARG A 56 -13.00 -21.01 -13.62
N GLU A 57 -13.37 -22.26 -13.81
CA GLU A 57 -14.65 -22.64 -14.41
C GLU A 57 -15.86 -22.09 -13.62
N SER A 58 -15.75 -22.05 -12.28
CA SER A 58 -16.74 -21.45 -11.38
C SER A 58 -16.86 -19.92 -11.49
N MET A 59 -15.99 -19.27 -12.26
CA MET A 59 -15.94 -17.82 -12.46
C MET A 59 -16.42 -17.39 -13.86
N ASN A 60 -17.14 -18.27 -14.57
CA ASN A 60 -17.79 -17.95 -15.85
C ASN A 60 -18.84 -16.82 -15.74
N LYS A 61 -19.36 -16.60 -14.54
CA LYS A 61 -20.27 -15.51 -14.16
C LYS A 61 -19.67 -14.75 -12.98
N CYS A 62 -19.99 -13.46 -12.89
CA CYS A 62 -19.57 -12.65 -11.76
C CYS A 62 -20.24 -13.12 -10.45
N PRO A 63 -19.48 -13.42 -9.37
CA PRO A 63 -20.06 -13.81 -8.08
C PRO A 63 -20.98 -12.76 -7.43
N MET A 64 -20.80 -11.48 -7.77
CA MET A 64 -21.57 -10.38 -7.16
C MET A 64 -22.87 -10.06 -7.90
N CYS A 65 -22.92 -10.23 -9.23
CA CYS A 65 -24.07 -9.82 -10.04
C CYS A 65 -24.52 -10.84 -11.08
N ALA A 66 -23.95 -12.04 -11.07
CA ALA A 66 -24.24 -13.14 -12.01
C ALA A 66 -24.05 -12.84 -13.50
N ARG A 67 -23.49 -11.66 -13.87
CA ARG A 67 -23.26 -11.30 -15.28
C ARG A 67 -22.23 -12.27 -15.90
N PRO A 68 -22.56 -12.94 -17.03
CA PRO A 68 -21.64 -13.84 -17.70
C PRO A 68 -20.47 -13.09 -18.35
N ASN A 69 -19.36 -13.80 -18.58
CA ASN A 69 -18.18 -13.28 -19.30
C ASN A 69 -17.67 -11.93 -18.73
N SER A 70 -17.78 -11.76 -17.42
CA SER A 70 -17.39 -10.51 -16.76
C SER A 70 -15.87 -10.35 -16.66
N PHE A 71 -15.13 -11.46 -16.66
CA PHE A 71 -13.67 -11.48 -16.52
C PHE A 71 -13.01 -12.09 -17.76
N PRO A 72 -11.77 -11.68 -18.08
CA PRO A 72 -11.03 -12.28 -19.19
C PRO A 72 -10.69 -13.75 -18.90
N LEU A 73 -10.58 -14.57 -19.96
CA LEU A 73 -10.27 -16.00 -19.83
C LEU A 73 -8.84 -16.27 -19.37
N VAL A 74 -7.91 -15.35 -19.68
CA VAL A 74 -6.50 -15.42 -19.31
C VAL A 74 -6.21 -14.34 -18.27
N ARG A 75 -5.39 -14.67 -17.26
CA ARG A 75 -4.97 -13.74 -16.20
C ARG A 75 -4.35 -12.49 -16.84
N PRO A 76 -4.97 -11.31 -16.68
CA PRO A 76 -4.40 -10.08 -17.23
C PRO A 76 -3.22 -9.63 -16.36
N LYS A 77 -2.28 -8.92 -16.98
CA LYS A 77 -1.27 -8.16 -16.23
C LYS A 77 -1.95 -6.94 -15.61
N VAL A 78 -2.03 -6.89 -14.28
CA VAL A 78 -2.51 -5.69 -13.56
C VAL A 78 -1.48 -4.58 -13.74
N SER A 79 -1.93 -3.35 -14.00
CA SER A 79 -1.01 -2.23 -14.22
C SER A 79 -0.26 -1.86 -12.94
N ASP A 80 0.99 -1.43 -13.08
CA ASP A 80 1.83 -1.01 -11.95
C ASP A 80 1.19 0.16 -11.19
N ASP A 81 0.50 1.07 -11.88
CA ASP A 81 -0.28 2.15 -11.27
C ASP A 81 -1.41 1.62 -10.38
N SER A 82 -2.12 0.58 -10.81
CA SER A 82 -3.19 -0.03 -10.01
C SER A 82 -2.63 -0.68 -8.75
N ILE A 83 -1.47 -1.33 -8.86
CA ILE A 83 -0.75 -1.91 -7.71
C ILE A 83 -0.28 -0.80 -6.77
N GLN A 84 0.28 0.28 -7.30
CA GLN A 84 0.76 1.40 -6.51
C GLN A 84 -0.37 2.12 -5.78
N MET A 85 -1.52 2.31 -6.43
CA MET A 85 -2.72 2.86 -5.79
C MET A 85 -3.19 1.99 -4.62
N GLN A 86 -3.14 0.66 -4.76
CA GLN A 86 -3.48 -0.27 -3.69
C GLN A 86 -2.50 -0.19 -2.51
N LYS A 87 -1.20 -0.02 -2.80
CA LYS A 87 -0.19 0.27 -1.76
C LYS A 87 -0.46 1.58 -1.04
N ILE A 88 -0.84 2.64 -1.75
CA ILE A 88 -1.19 3.94 -1.17
C ILE A 88 -2.42 3.84 -0.25
N ILE A 89 -3.38 2.97 -0.59
CA ILE A 89 -4.57 2.70 0.23
C ILE A 89 -4.20 1.99 1.56
N GLY A 90 -3.01 1.38 1.66
CA GLY A 90 -2.51 0.72 2.86
C GLY A 90 -2.37 -0.80 2.73
N ILE A 91 -2.44 -1.36 1.52
CA ILE A 91 -2.19 -2.79 1.29
C ILE A 91 -0.68 -3.02 1.22
N ALA A 92 -0.16 -3.88 2.10
CA ALA A 92 1.25 -4.19 2.22
C ALA A 92 1.56 -5.64 1.80
N GLU A 93 2.78 -5.85 1.29
CA GLU A 93 3.34 -7.18 1.07
C GLU A 93 4.19 -7.56 2.28
N CYS A 94 4.23 -8.86 2.61
CA CYS A 94 5.11 -9.33 3.67
C CYS A 94 6.58 -8.94 3.39
N PRO A 95 7.32 -8.37 4.36
CA PRO A 95 8.76 -8.10 4.22
C PRO A 95 9.59 -9.36 3.91
N ASN A 96 9.11 -10.54 4.32
CA ASN A 96 9.74 -11.83 4.01
C ASN A 96 9.35 -12.37 2.62
N LYS A 97 8.82 -11.54 1.72
CA LYS A 97 8.56 -11.91 0.32
C LYS A 97 9.81 -12.42 -0.39
N VAL A 98 10.97 -11.82 -0.10
CA VAL A 98 12.27 -12.27 -0.63
C VAL A 98 12.64 -13.68 -0.17
N LEU A 99 12.07 -14.17 0.94
CA LEU A 99 12.24 -15.52 1.45
C LEU A 99 11.15 -16.49 0.99
N GLY A 100 10.12 -16.00 0.28
CA GLY A 100 9.04 -16.81 -0.29
C GLY A 100 7.64 -16.52 0.25
N CYS A 101 7.48 -15.62 1.23
CA CYS A 101 6.15 -15.28 1.74
C CYS A 101 5.34 -14.49 0.71
N LYS A 102 4.18 -15.02 0.28
CA LYS A 102 3.30 -14.37 -0.69
C LYS A 102 2.13 -13.62 -0.06
N HIS A 103 2.09 -13.50 1.27
CA HIS A 103 0.99 -12.82 1.95
C HIS A 103 0.99 -11.32 1.65
N THR A 104 -0.22 -10.84 1.37
CA THR A 104 -0.59 -9.43 1.40
C THR A 104 -1.57 -9.24 2.54
N MET A 105 -1.48 -8.10 3.20
CA MET A 105 -2.29 -7.76 4.38
C MET A 105 -2.44 -6.24 4.45
N TRP A 106 -3.26 -5.75 5.36
CA TRP A 106 -3.27 -4.32 5.67
C TRP A 106 -1.98 -3.93 6.41
N GLU A 107 -1.53 -2.69 6.22
CA GLU A 107 -0.37 -2.14 6.92
C GLU A 107 -0.48 -2.31 8.45
N TRP A 108 -1.68 -2.16 9.02
CA TRP A 108 -1.92 -2.36 10.45
C TRP A 108 -1.91 -3.82 10.92
N GLU A 109 -1.90 -4.79 10.00
CA GLU A 109 -1.84 -6.24 10.29
C GLU A 109 -0.41 -6.80 10.14
N VAL A 110 0.52 -6.03 9.56
CA VAL A 110 1.88 -6.50 9.26
C VAL A 110 2.59 -7.02 10.51
N GLU A 111 2.50 -6.28 11.62
CA GLU A 111 3.13 -6.70 12.88
C GLU A 111 2.57 -8.03 13.40
N ASP A 112 1.26 -8.23 13.30
CA ASP A 112 0.60 -9.46 13.74
C ASP A 112 1.02 -10.64 12.85
N HIS A 113 1.04 -10.45 11.52
CA HIS A 113 1.55 -11.44 10.58
C HIS A 113 3.00 -11.82 10.87
N LEU A 114 3.89 -10.86 11.11
CA LEU A 114 5.32 -11.12 11.33
C LEU A 114 5.59 -11.99 12.57
N ARG A 115 4.73 -11.94 13.60
CA ARG A 115 4.86 -12.83 14.77
C ARG A 115 4.69 -14.30 14.39
N ALA A 116 3.80 -14.60 13.44
CA ALA A 116 3.45 -15.95 13.01
C ALA A 116 3.97 -16.33 11.61
N CYS A 117 4.72 -15.46 10.94
CA CYS A 117 5.18 -15.69 9.57
C CYS A 117 6.12 -16.91 9.50
N ASP A 118 5.75 -17.91 8.69
CA ASP A 118 6.56 -19.13 8.47
C ASP A 118 7.93 -18.84 7.86
N TYR A 119 8.03 -17.75 7.10
CA TYR A 119 9.24 -17.34 6.39
C TYR A 119 10.12 -16.39 7.22
N LYS A 120 9.82 -16.18 8.51
CA LYS A 120 10.71 -15.39 9.38
C LYS A 120 12.04 -16.14 9.56
N LYS A 121 13.16 -15.41 9.49
CA LYS A 121 14.48 -15.99 9.77
C LYS A 121 14.46 -16.58 11.18
N ARG A 122 14.62 -17.90 11.30
CA ARG A 122 14.86 -18.55 12.59
C ARG A 122 16.29 -18.20 13.00
N CYS A 123 16.44 -17.17 13.84
CA CYS A 123 17.72 -16.86 14.46
C CYS A 123 18.08 -18.04 15.38
N SER A 124 19.02 -18.88 14.96
CA SER A 124 19.53 -20.02 15.73
C SER A 124 20.56 -19.54 16.76
N GLY A 125 20.10 -19.21 17.97
CA GLY A 125 20.95 -18.98 19.14
C GLY A 125 21.75 -17.68 19.15
N ILE A 126 21.46 -16.82 20.14
CA ILE A 126 22.30 -15.70 20.62
C ILE A 126 22.79 -14.73 19.53
N MET A 127 21.86 -14.07 18.85
CA MET A 127 22.05 -12.66 18.47
C MET A 127 20.69 -12.07 18.13
N VAL A 128 20.42 -10.89 18.67
CA VAL A 128 19.15 -10.19 18.55
C VAL A 128 18.92 -9.88 17.06
N CYS A 129 18.01 -10.64 16.42
CA CYS A 129 17.61 -10.39 15.04
C CYS A 129 16.93 -9.01 14.97
N SER A 130 17.68 -7.99 14.55
CA SER A 130 17.27 -6.58 14.39
C SER A 130 16.36 -6.36 13.16
N TYR A 131 15.36 -7.23 12.96
CA TYR A 131 14.46 -7.15 11.80
C TYR A 131 13.48 -5.96 11.86
N ASN A 132 13.45 -5.22 12.97
CA ASN A 132 12.59 -4.05 13.18
C ASN A 132 13.13 -2.74 12.57
N GLN A 133 14.29 -2.71 11.90
CA GLN A 133 14.84 -1.47 11.35
C GLN A 133 14.51 -1.18 9.88
N LEU A 134 13.97 -2.15 9.12
CA LEU A 134 13.69 -1.96 7.69
C LEU A 134 12.22 -1.73 7.35
N TYR A 135 11.31 -1.83 8.32
CA TYR A 135 9.93 -1.40 8.18
C TYR A 135 9.70 -0.16 9.04
N THR A 136 9.93 1.02 8.49
CA THR A 136 9.43 2.26 9.08
C THR A 136 8.05 2.51 8.49
N PRO A 137 6.95 2.43 9.27
CA PRO A 137 5.67 2.96 8.84
C PRO A 137 5.87 4.44 8.48
N ARG A 138 5.59 4.81 7.23
CA ARG A 138 5.66 6.22 6.84
C ARG A 138 4.48 6.95 7.46
N HIS A 139 4.81 8.00 8.22
CA HIS A 139 3.93 9.01 8.86
C HIS A 139 3.45 8.75 10.29
N ARG A 140 4.38 8.92 11.25
CA ARG A 140 4.16 9.86 12.36
C ARG A 140 5.44 10.64 12.61
N ILE A 141 5.45 11.91 12.17
CA ILE A 141 6.52 12.85 12.53
C ILE A 141 6.39 13.09 14.04
N VAL A 142 7.17 12.37 14.83
CA VAL A 142 7.39 12.70 16.24
C VAL A 142 8.56 13.66 16.27
N LEU A 143 8.26 14.96 16.32
CA LEU A 143 9.23 15.98 16.72
C LEU A 143 9.65 15.67 18.16
N LYS A 144 10.80 15.02 18.34
CA LYS A 144 11.48 14.98 19.63
C LYS A 144 12.18 16.32 19.84
N SER A 145 11.53 17.21 20.56
CA SER A 145 12.20 18.33 21.22
C SER A 145 13.05 17.79 22.37
N LYS A 146 14.36 17.86 22.23
CA LYS A 146 15.26 17.91 23.39
C LYS A 146 15.83 19.33 23.47
N SER A 147 15.37 20.04 24.48
CA SER A 147 15.92 21.28 25.01
C SER A 147 17.32 21.07 25.57
N SER A 148 18.25 21.98 25.26
CA SER A 148 18.89 22.86 26.26
C SER A 148 20.02 23.67 25.61
N GLU A 149 19.93 24.99 25.80
CA GLU A 149 20.90 26.06 25.53
C GLU A 149 22.31 25.73 26.06
N SER A 150 23.43 26.27 25.55
CA SER A 150 23.78 27.70 25.62
C SER A 150 25.09 28.03 24.87
N LYS A 151 25.12 29.22 24.23
CA LYS A 151 26.17 30.29 24.15
C LYS A 151 27.65 29.85 24.04
N ASP A 152 28.51 30.39 23.16
CA ASP A 152 28.80 31.82 22.94
C ASP A 152 29.88 32.04 21.83
N ARG A 153 29.97 33.30 21.39
CA ARG A 153 31.12 34.02 20.75
C ARG A 153 31.39 34.05 19.21
N LYS A 154 30.95 35.18 18.66
CA LYS A 154 31.35 36.02 17.50
C LYS A 154 32.80 35.87 16.96
N LYS A 155 32.98 36.00 15.62
CA LYS A 155 33.52 37.22 14.96
C LYS A 155 33.36 37.26 13.41
N LYS A 156 32.71 38.36 12.99
CA LYS A 156 32.58 39.09 11.71
C LYS A 156 33.68 38.92 10.63
N LYS A 157 33.27 38.90 9.35
CA LYS A 157 33.70 39.87 8.30
C LYS A 157 32.72 39.87 7.10
N GLU A 158 32.26 41.07 6.76
CA GLU A 158 31.40 41.44 5.63
C GLU A 158 32.23 41.66 4.35
N VAL A 159 31.67 41.36 3.16
CA VAL A 159 31.73 42.15 1.89
C VAL A 159 30.55 41.66 1.00
N VAL A 160 29.42 42.37 0.93
CA VAL A 160 28.92 43.27 -0.14
C VAL A 160 28.83 42.64 -1.55
N GLY A 161 27.61 42.57 -2.11
CA GLY A 161 27.39 42.26 -3.54
C GLY A 161 25.96 41.95 -3.97
N GLN A 162 25.08 42.96 -3.96
CA GLN A 162 23.92 43.24 -4.85
C GLN A 162 23.13 42.10 -5.55
N GLN A 163 21.81 42.06 -5.31
CA GLN A 163 20.79 41.49 -6.22
C GLN A 163 20.53 42.43 -7.42
N PRO A 164 19.89 41.94 -8.50
CA PRO A 164 18.47 42.28 -8.61
C PRO A 164 17.55 41.15 -9.12
N ARG A 165 16.29 41.32 -8.74
CA ARG A 165 15.08 40.59 -9.15
C ARG A 165 14.81 40.73 -10.65
N ARG A 166 14.25 39.70 -11.29
CA ARG A 166 13.29 39.87 -12.40
C ARG A 166 12.14 38.88 -12.31
N SER A 167 10.94 39.44 -12.36
CA SER A 167 9.66 38.77 -12.50
C SER A 167 9.19 38.80 -13.96
N VAL A 168 8.00 38.22 -14.19
CA VAL A 168 7.12 38.23 -15.38
C VAL A 168 7.63 37.37 -16.57
N ARG A 169 6.84 36.56 -17.30
CA ARG A 169 5.45 36.75 -17.75
C ARG A 169 4.89 35.47 -18.42
N LEU A 170 3.56 35.34 -18.32
CA LEU A 170 2.61 34.49 -19.07
C LEU A 170 2.77 34.52 -20.62
N MET A 171 2.28 33.47 -21.31
CA MET A 171 1.36 33.43 -22.50
C MET A 171 1.42 32.02 -23.15
N ARG A 172 0.41 31.14 -23.05
CA ARG A 172 -0.79 30.90 -23.90
C ARG A 172 -0.58 30.68 -25.43
N ARG A 173 -0.88 29.42 -25.84
CA ARG A 173 -1.57 28.87 -27.05
C ARG A 173 -1.46 29.59 -28.42
N ALA A 174 -1.12 28.80 -29.46
CA ALA A 174 -2.01 28.32 -30.53
C ALA A 174 -1.27 28.11 -31.87
N ALA A 175 -1.46 26.96 -32.53
CA ALA A 175 -1.48 26.84 -33.99
C ALA A 175 -2.10 25.49 -34.41
N GLN A 176 -3.36 25.53 -34.83
CA GLN A 176 -3.96 24.54 -35.71
C GLN A 176 -3.65 24.92 -37.17
N ARG A 177 -3.76 23.92 -38.04
CA ARG A 177 -3.96 23.97 -39.51
C ARG A 177 -2.70 23.98 -40.38
N SER A 178 -2.49 22.83 -41.02
CA SER A 178 -2.26 22.76 -42.46
C SER A 178 -3.05 21.57 -43.02
N GLN A 179 -3.84 21.86 -44.06
CA GLN A 179 -4.73 20.96 -44.79
C GLN A 179 -3.95 20.29 -45.94
N GLN A 180 -4.36 19.04 -46.26
CA GLN A 180 -4.58 18.41 -47.59
C GLN A 180 -3.51 18.53 -48.72
N PRO A 181 -3.41 17.50 -49.58
CA PRO A 181 -4.44 17.16 -50.57
C PRO A 181 -5.39 16.04 -50.16
#